data_AF-A0A6I7D7M3-F1
#
_entry.id   AF-A0A6I7D7M3-F1
#
_cell.length_a   1.000
_cell.length_b   1.000
_cell.length_c   1.000
_cell.angle_alpha   90.00
_cell.angle_beta   90.00
_cell.angle_gamma   90.00
#
_symmetry.space_group_name_H-M   'P 1'
#
loop_
_entity.id
_entity.type
_entity.pdbx_description
1 polymer ?
#
loop_
_entity_poly.entity_id
_entity_poly.type
_entity_poly.pdbx_seq_one_letter_code
_entity_poly.pdbx_strand_id
1 'polypeptide(L)' 'MQISKLRLENYGVFTDADITLATKDGNKNGSNITVFIGNNGSGKTSILDAIATGLS' A
#
# COMPACT_ATOMS: atom_id res chain seq x y z
N MET A 1 -3.21 15.43 0.72
CA MET A 1 -2.15 14.54 0.22
C MET A 1 -2.79 13.28 -0.33
N GLN A 2 -2.25 12.67 -1.39
CA GLN A 2 -2.77 11.43 -1.99
C GLN A 2 -1.61 10.59 -2.53
N ILE A 3 -1.65 9.28 -2.29
CA ILE A 3 -0.64 8.32 -2.72
C ILE A 3 -1.27 7.42 -3.78
N SER A 4 -0.63 7.29 -4.95
CA SER A 4 -1.09 6.44 -6.05
C SER A 4 -0.36 5.10 -6.12
N LYS A 5 0.88 5.04 -5.61
CA LYS A 5 1.75 3.88 -5.71
C LYS A 5 2.66 3.78 -4.49
N LEU A 6 2.92 2.55 -4.03
CA LEU A 6 3.90 2.21 -3.00
C LEU A 6 4.82 1.10 -3.53
N ARG A 7 6.12 1.33 -3.42
CA ARG A 7 7.17 0.37 -3.76
C ARG A 7 7.92 0.00 -2.49
N LEU A 8 8.02 -1.29 -2.18
CA LEU A 8 8.75 -1.81 -1.02
C LEU A 8 9.86 -2.74 -1.50
N GLU A 9 11.08 -2.52 -1.04
CA GLU A 9 12.24 -3.35 -1.35
C GLU A 9 12.95 -3.71 -0.05
N ASN A 10 13.05 -5.01 0.24
CA ASN A 10 13.60 -5.56 1.48
C ASN A 10 13.02 -4.91 2.75
N TYR A 11 11.69 -4.75 2.82
CA TYR A 11 10.99 -4.12 3.94
C TYR A 11 10.01 -5.10 4.61
N GLY A 12 10.23 -5.39 5.89
CA GLY A 12 9.41 -6.35 6.64
C GLY A 12 9.46 -7.74 6.02
N VAL A 13 8.31 -8.24 5.54
CA VAL A 13 8.20 -9.53 4.84
C VAL A 13 8.30 -9.42 3.31
N PHE A 14 8.42 -8.21 2.77
CA PHE A 14 8.46 -7.98 1.32
C PHE A 14 9.92 -7.89 0.85
N THR A 15 10.36 -8.87 0.07
CA THR A 15 11.60 -8.77 -0.71
C THR A 15 11.46 -7.70 -1.80
N ASP A 16 10.33 -7.75 -2.50
CA ASP A 16 10.00 -6.88 -3.62
C ASP A 16 8.45 -6.83 -3.71
N ALA A 17 7.87 -5.64 -3.52
CA ALA A 17 6.44 -5.43 -3.69
C ALA A 17 6.13 -4.11 -4.41
N ASP A 18 5.28 -4.18 -5.42
CA ASP A 18 4.72 -3.03 -6.15
C ASP A 18 3.20 -2.98 -5.94
N ILE A 19 2.72 -1.96 -5.26
CA ILE A 19 1.32 -1.81 -4.87
C ILE A 19 0.75 -0.53 -5.49
N THR A 20 -0.27 -0.68 -6.34
CA THR A 20 -1.07 0.44 -6.84
C THR A 20 -2.25 0.69 -5.90
N LEU A 21 -2.39 1.93 -5.44
CA LEU A 21 -3.46 2.34 -4.53
C LEU A 21 -4.61 2.97 -5.30
N ALA A 22 -5.81 2.86 -4.75
CA ALA A 22 -6.99 3.52 -5.29
C ALA A 22 -6.86 5.04 -5.12
N THR A 23 -7.19 5.78 -6.16
CA THR A 23 -7.19 7.25 -6.15
C THR A 23 -8.54 7.80 -6.57
N LYS A 24 -8.77 9.08 -6.25
CA LYS A 24 -10.01 9.83 -6.54
C LYS A 24 -10.26 9.96 -8.04
N ASP A 25 -9.18 10.00 -8.82
CA ASP A 25 -9.18 10.13 -10.28
C ASP A 25 -8.98 8.76 -10.97
N GLY A 26 -9.12 7.65 -10.22
CA GLY A 26 -9.04 6.29 -10.74
C GLY A 26 -10.18 5.96 -11.73
N ASN A 27 -10.29 4.67 -12.09
CA ASN A 27 -11.37 4.16 -12.96
C ASN A 27 -12.73 4.82 -12.62
N LYS A 28 -13.50 5.23 -13.65
CA LYS A 28 -14.82 5.89 -13.54
C LYS A 28 -15.81 5.18 -12.61
N ASN A 29 -15.58 3.91 -12.27
CA ASN A 29 -16.38 3.08 -11.36
C ASN A 29 -15.65 2.65 -10.08
N GLY A 30 -14.42 3.13 -9.84
CA GLY A 30 -13.56 2.71 -8.73
C GLY A 30 -13.77 3.54 -7.47
N SER A 31 -13.97 2.88 -6.32
CA SER A 31 -13.96 3.56 -5.01
C SER A 31 -12.55 4.02 -4.65
N ASN A 32 -12.40 5.20 -4.03
CA ASN A 32 -11.13 5.72 -3.48
C ASN A 32 -10.71 4.97 -2.18
N ILE A 33 -10.87 3.65 -2.15
CA ILE A 33 -10.64 2.78 -1.01
C ILE A 33 -9.80 1.59 -1.48
N THR A 34 -8.69 1.34 -0.80
CA THR A 34 -7.88 0.12 -0.95
C THR A 34 -8.04 -0.72 0.31
N VAL A 35 -8.32 -2.01 0.14
CA VAL A 35 -8.45 -2.97 1.25
C VAL A 35 -7.31 -3.97 1.19
N PHE A 36 -6.52 -4.07 2.24
CA PHE A 36 -5.47 -5.09 2.39
C PHE A 36 -5.99 -6.27 3.18
N ILE A 37 -5.98 -7.47 2.57
CA ILE A 37 -6.47 -8.72 3.18
C ILE A 37 -5.33 -9.74 3.18
N GLY A 38 -5.21 -10.51 4.26
CA GLY A 38 -4.20 -11.56 4.38
C GLY A 38 -4.13 -12.12 5.80
N ASN A 39 -3.41 -13.24 5.96
CA ASN A 39 -3.23 -13.90 7.26
C ASN A 39 -2.37 -13.08 8.22
N ASN A 40 -2.32 -13.49 9.49
CA ASN A 40 -1.38 -12.90 10.45
C ASN A 40 0.06 -13.11 9.98
N GLY A 41 0.89 -12.09 10.14
CA GLY A 41 2.28 -12.10 9.64
C GLY A 41 2.43 -11.82 8.14
N SER A 42 1.35 -11.65 7.37
CA SER A 42 1.44 -11.41 5.91
C SER A 42 1.87 -9.99 5.50
N GLY A 43 2.34 -9.16 6.44
CA GLY A 43 2.84 -7.81 6.13
C GLY A 43 1.81 -6.68 6.01
N LYS A 44 0.54 -6.90 6.40
CA LYS A 44 -0.50 -5.85 6.35
C LYS A 44 -0.10 -4.58 7.11
N THR A 45 0.36 -4.73 8.36
CA THR A 45 0.84 -3.60 9.17
C THR A 45 2.11 -2.98 8.58
N SER A 46 3.03 -3.81 8.08
CA SER A 46 4.27 -3.34 7.44
C SER A 46 4.01 -2.42 6.24
N ILE A 47 2.94 -2.64 5.47
CA ILE A 47 2.55 -1.70 4.40
C ILE A 47 2.21 -0.32 4.97
N LEU A 48 1.46 -0.25 6.07
CA LEU A 48 1.08 1.01 6.69
C LEU A 48 2.27 1.71 7.35
N ASP A 49 3.14 0.96 8.03
CA ASP A 49 4.38 1.48 8.64
C ASP A 49 5.32 2.06 7.58
N ALA A 50 5.43 1.40 6.42
CA ALA A 50 6.24 1.90 5.31
C ALA A 50 5.71 3.23 4.77
N ILE A 51 4.39 3.38 4.64
CA ILE A 51 3.77 4.64 4.22
C ILE A 51 4.06 5.74 5.23
N ALA A 52 3.89 5.47 6.53
CA ALA A 52 4.17 6.45 7.57
C ALA A 52 5.65 6.86 7.57
N THR A 53 6.56 5.89 7.51
CA THR A 53 8.02 6.12 7.50
C THR A 53 8.48 6.90 6.27
N GLY A 54 8.00 6.54 5.08
CA GLY A 54 8.44 7.16 3.81
C GLY A 54 7.92 8.58 3.58
N LEU A 55 6.92 9.03 4.34
CA LEU A 55 6.33 10.36 4.25
C LEU A 55 6.59 11.23 5.50
N SER A 56 7.38 10.72 6.45
CA SER A 56 7.85 11.45 7.63
C SER A 56 8.88 12.51 7.29
#